data_AF-A0A9E2JHT5-F1
#
_entry.id   AF-A0A9E2JHT5-F1
#
_cell.length_a   1.000
_cell.length_b   1.000
_cell.length_c   1.000
_cell.angle_alpha   90.00
_cell.angle_beta   90.00
_cell.angle_gamma   90.00
#
_symmetry.space_group_name_H-M   'P 1'
#
loop_
_entity.id
_entity.type
_entity.pdbx_description
1 polymer ?
#
loop_
_entity_poly.entity_id
_entity_poly.type
_entity_poly.pdbx_seq_one_letter_code
_entity_poly.pdbx_strand_id
1 'polypeptide(L)'
;MNELIAAFEFRLPEVMALLGSGGKTSLMFTLAAELAAQGRRVVTTTTTKIWAPTADQSRTVVLDSDHRVLMAKVRSALKEHPHVTMADSKTTDGKLVG
;
A
#
# COMPACT_ATOMS: atom_id res chain seq x y z
N MET A 1 -16.41 -3.98 -14.54
CA MET A 1 -15.68 -2.92 -13.82
C MET A 1 -14.42 -2.68 -14.63
N ASN A 2 -14.16 -1.46 -15.09
CA ASN A 2 -12.94 -1.18 -15.85
C ASN A 2 -11.78 -1.10 -14.85
N GLU A 3 -10.81 -2.00 -14.95
CA GLU A 3 -9.62 -2.02 -14.09
C GLU A 3 -8.63 -0.94 -14.53
N LEU A 4 -8.15 -0.13 -13.59
CA LEU A 4 -7.14 0.90 -13.82
C LEU A 4 -5.82 0.33 -14.32
N ILE A 5 -5.44 -0.88 -13.91
CA ILE A 5 -4.27 -1.59 -14.45
C ILE A 5 -4.37 -1.72 -15.97
N ALA A 6 -5.54 -2.12 -16.48
CA ALA A 6 -5.76 -2.25 -17.92
C ALA A 6 -5.79 -0.87 -18.60
N ALA A 7 -6.42 0.12 -17.97
CA ALA A 7 -6.49 1.48 -18.50
C ALA A 7 -5.11 2.16 -18.64
N PHE A 8 -4.16 1.84 -17.75
CA PHE A 8 -2.79 2.32 -17.83
C PHE A 8 -1.85 1.39 -18.60
N GLU A 9 -2.36 0.27 -19.12
CA GLU A 9 -1.55 -0.79 -19.75
C GLU A 9 -0.36 -1.22 -18.88
N PHE A 10 -0.54 -1.18 -17.56
CA PHE A 10 0.52 -1.35 -16.58
C PHE A 10 1.02 -2.80 -16.58
N ARG A 11 2.33 -2.99 -16.76
CA ARG A 11 2.95 -4.32 -16.90
C ARG A 11 4.17 -4.47 -16.00
N LEU A 12 4.18 -5.50 -15.16
CA LEU A 12 5.31 -5.74 -14.26
C LEU A 12 6.49 -6.43 -14.96
N PRO A 13 7.76 -6.04 -14.69
CA PRO A 13 8.17 -4.96 -13.78
C PRO A 13 8.09 -3.57 -14.45
N GLU A 14 7.55 -2.58 -13.75
CA GLU A 14 7.45 -1.20 -14.22
C GLU A 14 7.50 -0.22 -13.04
N VAL A 15 7.96 1.01 -13.32
CA VAL A 15 7.99 2.12 -12.36
C VAL A 15 7.01 3.20 -12.83
N MET A 16 6.04 3.51 -11.98
CA MET A 16 5.04 4.55 -12.23
C MET A 16 5.17 5.68 -11.20
N ALA A 17 5.15 6.93 -11.68
CA ALA A 17 5.11 8.12 -10.83
C ALA A 17 3.72 8.78 -10.89
N LEU A 18 3.04 8.87 -9.75
CA LEU A 18 1.75 9.56 -9.63
C LEU A 18 1.98 11.03 -9.24
N LEU A 19 1.72 11.95 -10.16
CA LEU A 19 1.91 13.40 -9.98
C LEU A 19 0.56 14.13 -9.90
N GLY A 20 0.51 15.24 -9.18
CA GLY A 20 -0.69 16.09 -9.07
C GLY A 20 -1.04 16.52 -7.65
N SER A 21 -2.03 17.41 -7.50
CA SER A 21 -2.41 18.00 -6.20
C SER A 21 -3.29 17.09 -5.32
N GLY A 22 -3.95 16.07 -5.90
CA GLY A 22 -4.91 15.21 -5.18
C GLY A 22 -4.98 13.79 -5.73
N GLY A 23 -5.66 12.90 -5.02
CA GLY A 23 -5.99 11.54 -5.50
C GLY A 23 -4.85 10.52 -5.55
N LYS A 24 -3.57 10.93 -5.45
CA LYS A 24 -2.40 10.03 -5.58
C LYS A 24 -2.43 8.82 -4.64
N THR A 25 -2.67 9.06 -3.35
CA THR A 25 -2.71 7.99 -2.34
C THR A 25 -3.91 7.07 -2.55
N SER A 26 -5.08 7.62 -2.90
CA SER A 26 -6.26 6.82 -3.24
C SER A 26 -6.00 5.94 -4.46
N LEU A 27 -5.41 6.51 -5.51
CA LEU A 27 -5.04 5.80 -6.74
C LEU A 27 -4.03 4.67 -6.47
N MET A 28 -3.02 4.93 -5.64
CA MET A 28 -2.09 3.89 -5.18
C MET A 28 -2.82 2.72 -4.51
N PHE A 29 -3.77 2.99 -3.61
CA PHE A 29 -4.55 1.92 -2.96
C PHE A 29 -5.49 1.20 -3.93
N THR A 30 -6.11 1.90 -4.89
CA THR A 30 -6.93 1.25 -5.92
C THR A 30 -6.10 0.31 -6.79
N LEU A 31 -4.93 0.75 -7.26
CA LEU A 31 -4.01 -0.10 -8.02
C LEU A 31 -3.52 -1.30 -7.19
N ALA A 32 -3.23 -1.09 -5.91
CA ALA A 32 -2.84 -2.16 -5.01
C ALA A 32 -3.95 -3.22 -4.84
N ALA A 33 -5.21 -2.78 -4.71
CA ALA A 33 -6.36 -3.66 -4.60
C ALA A 33 -6.58 -4.46 -5.90
N GLU A 34 -6.48 -3.83 -7.06
CA GLU A 34 -6.60 -4.52 -8.36
C GLU A 34 -5.47 -5.55 -8.56
N LEU A 35 -4.22 -5.19 -8.25
CA LEU A 35 -3.09 -6.12 -8.33
C LEU A 35 -3.27 -7.31 -7.38
N ALA A 36 -3.76 -7.07 -6.16
CA ALA A 36 -4.07 -8.10 -5.19
C ALA A 36 -5.21 -9.02 -5.67
N ALA A 37 -6.24 -8.46 -6.31
CA ALA A 37 -7.33 -9.22 -6.91
C ALA A 37 -6.86 -10.12 -8.07
N GLN A 38 -5.81 -9.71 -8.80
CA GLN A 38 -5.11 -10.53 -9.80
C GLN A 38 -4.14 -11.57 -9.19
N GLY A 39 -4.19 -11.78 -7.88
CA GLY A 39 -3.37 -12.79 -7.17
C GLY A 39 -1.93 -12.36 -6.89
N ARG A 40 -1.59 -11.07 -7.05
CA ARG A 40 -0.27 -10.55 -6.68
C ARG A 40 -0.19 -10.29 -5.18
N ARG A 41 1.03 -10.36 -4.64
CA ARG A 41 1.34 -9.85 -3.30
C ARG A 41 1.79 -8.41 -3.40
N VAL A 42 1.13 -7.52 -2.67
CA VAL A 42 1.32 -6.07 -2.76
C VAL A 42 1.69 -5.49 -1.40
N VAL A 43 2.67 -4.60 -1.40
CA VAL A 43 3.00 -3.76 -0.26
C VAL A 43 2.77 -2.32 -0.64
N THR A 44 2.05 -1.58 0.21
CA THR A 44 1.97 -0.12 0.15
C THR A 44 2.69 0.49 1.34
N THR A 45 3.35 1.63 1.12
CA THR A 45 4.09 2.34 2.17
C THR A 45 4.14 3.84 1.90
N THR A 46 4.81 4.59 2.75
CA THR A 46 5.05 6.02 2.59
C THR A 46 6.49 6.34 2.99
N THR A 47 7.06 7.40 2.41
CA THR A 47 8.35 7.98 2.82
C THR A 47 8.20 9.23 3.69
N THR A 48 6.97 9.73 3.82
CA THR A 48 6.67 10.95 4.59
C THR A 48 5.46 10.71 5.46
N LYS A 49 4.28 11.17 5.05
CA LYS A 49 3.03 10.98 5.75
C LYS A 49 1.89 10.71 4.78
N ILE A 50 1.13 9.66 5.04
CA ILE A 50 -0.17 9.43 4.40
C ILE A 50 -1.23 9.22 5.46
N TRP A 51 -2.49 9.47 5.15
CA TRP A 51 -3.57 9.03 6.03
C TRP A 51 -3.55 7.50 6.16
N ALA A 52 -3.82 6.99 7.36
CA ALA A 52 -4.00 5.56 7.52
C ALA A 52 -5.12 5.08 6.59
N PRO A 53 -4.90 3.97 5.86
CA PRO A 53 -5.90 3.46 4.95
C PRO A 53 -7.15 3.06 5.71
N THR A 54 -8.29 3.23 5.07
CA THR A 54 -9.53 2.59 5.50
C THR A 54 -9.44 1.08 5.28
N ALA A 55 -10.33 0.31 5.90
CA ALA A 55 -10.33 -1.15 5.78
C ALA A 55 -10.60 -1.65 4.35
N ASP A 56 -11.29 -0.86 3.52
CA ASP A 56 -11.47 -1.13 2.09
C ASP A 56 -10.23 -0.81 1.25
N GLN A 57 -9.40 0.15 1.67
CA GLN A 57 -8.15 0.49 1.01
C GLN A 57 -7.02 -0.46 1.34
N SER A 58 -6.87 -0.84 2.62
CA SER A 58 -5.92 -1.86 3.07
C SER A 58 -6.34 -2.38 4.43
N ARG A 59 -6.71 -3.66 4.49
CA ARG A 59 -7.17 -4.31 5.72
C ARG A 59 -6.08 -4.52 6.75
N THR A 60 -4.84 -4.71 6.29
CA THR A 60 -3.72 -5.09 7.15
C THR A 60 -2.67 -4.00 7.14
N VAL A 61 -2.52 -3.35 8.30
CA VAL A 61 -1.49 -2.33 8.54
C VAL A 61 -0.49 -2.88 9.56
N VAL A 62 0.80 -2.86 9.21
CA VAL A 62 1.89 -3.29 10.08
C VAL A 62 2.72 -2.07 10.44
N LEU A 63 2.94 -1.88 11.75
CA LEU A 63 3.75 -0.78 12.29
C LEU A 63 4.88 -1.32 13.17
N ASP A 64 6.08 -0.79 12.94
CA ASP A 64 7.23 -0.96 13.81
C ASP A 64 8.34 0.03 13.41
N SER A 65 8.97 0.69 14.38
CA SER A 65 10.09 1.60 14.12
C SER A 65 11.42 0.86 13.88
N ASP A 66 11.52 -0.42 14.27
CA ASP A 66 12.67 -1.24 13.92
C ASP A 66 12.43 -1.91 12.56
N HIS A 67 13.23 -1.53 11.57
CA HIS A 67 13.09 -2.03 10.20
C HIS A 67 13.20 -3.56 10.10
N ARG A 68 14.04 -4.22 10.92
CA ARG A 68 14.16 -5.69 10.88
C ARG A 68 12.88 -6.35 11.38
N VAL A 69 12.33 -5.82 12.46
CA VAL A 69 11.06 -6.30 13.02
C VAL A 69 9.90 -6.01 12.06
N LEU A 70 9.85 -4.80 11.48
CA LEU A 70 8.86 -4.41 10.48
C LEU A 70 8.86 -5.38 9.29
N MET A 71 10.03 -5.65 8.72
CA MET A 71 10.15 -6.58 7.59
C MET A 71 9.74 -8.01 7.95
N ALA A 72 10.06 -8.49 9.17
CA ALA A 72 9.64 -9.80 9.62
C ALA A 72 8.10 -9.90 9.74
N LYS A 73 7.47 -8.88 10.33
CA LYS A 73 6.02 -8.78 10.45
C LYS A 73 5.34 -8.71 9.08
N VAL A 74 5.84 -7.88 8.16
CA VAL A 74 5.29 -7.77 6.79
C VAL A 74 5.39 -9.10 6.04
N ARG A 75 6.54 -9.79 6.11
CA ARG A 75 6.69 -11.12 5.50
C ARG A 75 5.71 -12.13 6.06
N SER A 76 5.44 -12.08 7.37
CA SER A 76 4.44 -12.94 8.00
C SER A 76 3.03 -12.59 7.50
N ALA A 77 2.67 -11.31 7.50
CA ALA A 77 1.35 -10.83 7.07
C ALA A 77 1.05 -11.16 5.60
N LEU A 78 2.06 -11.06 4.71
CA LEU A 78 1.91 -11.39 3.29
C LEU A 78 1.67 -12.89 2.99
N LYS A 79 1.80 -13.77 4.00
CA LYS A 79 1.39 -15.17 3.86
C LYS A 79 -0.12 -15.34 3.91
N GLU A 80 -0.80 -14.47 4.66
CA GLU A 80 -2.24 -14.55 4.94
C GLU A 80 -3.04 -13.49 4.17
N HIS A 81 -2.41 -12.37 3.83
CA HIS A 81 -3.05 -11.24 3.18
C HIS A 81 -2.34 -10.87 1.87
N PRO A 82 -3.06 -10.73 0.75
CA PRO A 82 -2.45 -10.39 -0.53
C PRO A 82 -1.98 -8.92 -0.58
N HIS A 83 -2.49 -8.05 0.28
CA HIS A 83 -2.10 -6.64 0.38
C HIS A 83 -1.84 -6.23 1.83
N VAL A 84 -0.67 -5.64 2.08
CA VAL A 84 -0.26 -5.13 3.39
C VAL A 84 0.24 -3.69 3.25
N THR A 85 -0.22 -2.80 4.12
CA THR A 85 0.38 -1.47 4.29
C THR A 85 1.41 -1.50 5.41
N MET A 86 2.60 -0.94 5.18
CA MET A 86 3.65 -0.81 6.19
C MET A 86 4.03 0.65 6.43
N ALA A 87 4.38 0.97 7.67
CA ALA A 87 4.92 2.26 8.09
C ALA A 87 5.65 2.10 9.43
N ASP A 88 6.49 3.06 9.80
CA ASP A 88 7.23 3.06 11.07
C ASP A 88 6.32 3.33 12.26
N SER A 89 5.41 4.30 12.11
CA SER A 89 4.51 4.71 13.20
C SER A 89 3.21 5.32 12.69
N LYS A 90 2.30 5.60 13.63
CA LYS A 90 1.05 6.34 13.39
C LYS A 90 0.99 7.53 14.32
N THR A 91 0.74 8.71 13.76
CA THR A 91 0.58 9.97 14.51
C THR A 91 -0.75 10.00 15.27
N THR A 92 -0.88 10.93 16.23
CA THR A 92 -2.12 11.18 16.96
C THR A 92 -3.26 11.69 16.08
N ASP A 93 -2.94 12.43 15.00
CA ASP A 93 -3.90 12.83 13.99
C ASP A 93 -4.23 11.71 12.99
N GLY A 94 -3.69 10.51 13.15
CA GLY A 94 -4.11 9.31 12.42
C GLY A 94 -3.36 9.03 11.11
N LYS A 95 -2.25 9.73 10.85
CA LYS A 95 -1.40 9.52 9.67
C LYS A 95 -0.34 8.47 9.93
N LEU A 96 -0.03 7.68 8.91
CA LEU A 96 1.13 6.80 8.91
C LEU A 96 2.38 7.61 8.57
N VAL A 97 3.46 7.33 9.28
CA VAL A 97 4.79 7.88 9.05
C VAL A 97 5.70 6.72 8.71
N GLY A 98 6.40 6.81 7.58
CA GLY A 98 7.38 5.81 7.17
C GLY A 98 8.80 6.25 7.43
#